data_AF-A0A963J2H3-F1
#
_entry.id   AF-A0A963J2H3-F1
#
_cell.length_a   1.000
_cell.length_b   1.000
_cell.length_c   1.000
_cell.angle_alpha   90.00
_cell.angle_beta   90.00
_cell.angle_gamma   90.00
#
_symmetry.space_group_name_H-M   'P 1'
#
loop_
_entity.id
_entity.type
_entity.pdbx_description
1 polymer ?
#
loop_
_entity_poly.entity_id
_entity_poly.type
_entity_poly.pdbx_seq_one_letter_code
_entity_poly.pdbx_strand_id
1 'polypeptide(L)'
;MTRALVIARVLFGIALLVTLVCLLAPADAVLAAKVWAASWLPMAAALDAADATAWSDKLVHASLFALLGGLAVRSWLQPGQRWRVAVALLLLGALTEALQSVIPGRSASLGDWLADAAGLALGWMLWQPAPAPLRPLRLQS
;
A
#
# COMPACT_ATOMS: atom_id res chain seq x y z
N MET A 1 -15.31 20.81 -1.87
CA MET A 1 -14.08 20.08 -1.49
C MET A 1 -12.87 20.91 -1.87
N THR A 2 -11.81 20.92 -1.07
CA THR A 2 -10.58 21.65 -1.43
C THR A 2 -9.84 20.94 -2.58
N ARG A 3 -9.08 21.69 -3.40
CA ARG A 3 -8.27 21.10 -4.49
C ARG A 3 -7.33 20.00 -3.98
N ALA A 4 -6.71 20.22 -2.82
CA ALA A 4 -5.84 19.24 -2.16
C ALA A 4 -6.57 17.92 -1.83
N LEU A 5 -7.82 17.97 -1.38
CA LEU A 5 -8.60 16.76 -1.07
C LEU A 5 -8.97 15.97 -2.33
N VAL A 6 -9.24 16.67 -3.44
CA VAL A 6 -9.49 16.03 -4.74
C VAL A 6 -8.23 15.32 -5.22
N ILE A 7 -7.08 16.00 -5.17
CA ILE A 7 -5.78 15.42 -5.55
C ILE A 7 -5.48 14.18 -4.70
N ALA A 8 -5.65 14.24 -3.38
CA ALA A 8 -5.42 13.09 -2.50
C ALA A 8 -6.27 11.87 -2.89
N ARG A 9 -7.56 12.08 -3.23
CA ARG A 9 -8.46 11.00 -3.66
C ARG A 9 -8.11 10.45 -5.03
N VAL A 10 -7.68 11.29 -5.97
CA VAL A 10 -7.20 10.84 -7.29
C VAL A 10 -5.96 9.99 -7.12
N LEU A 11 -4.99 10.46 -6.31
CA LEU A 11 -3.79 9.69 -6.00
C LEU A 11 -4.12 8.37 -5.30
N PHE A 12 -5.08 8.36 -4.36
CA PHE A 12 -5.57 7.14 -3.74
C PHE A 12 -6.14 6.16 -4.77
N GLY A 13 -6.98 6.64 -5.68
CA GLY A 13 -7.56 5.81 -6.74
C GLY A 13 -6.51 5.23 -7.69
N ILE A 14 -5.50 6.03 -8.06
CA ILE A 14 -4.37 5.56 -8.87
C ILE A 14 -3.56 4.51 -8.10
N ALA A 15 -3.21 4.78 -6.84
CA ALA A 15 -2.48 3.84 -6.00
C ALA A 15 -3.24 2.52 -5.86
N LEU A 16 -4.56 2.57 -5.66
CA LEU A 16 -5.41 1.38 -5.58
C LEU A 16 -5.38 0.58 -6.87
N LEU A 17 -5.50 1.24 -8.03
CA LEU A 17 -5.41 0.57 -9.32
C LEU A 17 -4.05 -0.10 -9.52
N VAL A 18 -2.95 0.61 -9.20
CA VAL A 18 -1.59 0.08 -9.27
C VAL A 18 -1.45 -1.15 -8.35
N THR A 19 -1.92 -1.07 -7.11
CA THR A 19 -1.92 -2.22 -6.18
C THR A 19 -2.63 -3.42 -6.78
N LEU A 20 -3.85 -3.24 -7.30
CA LEU A 20 -4.61 -4.33 -7.90
C LEU A 20 -3.88 -4.94 -9.10
N VAL A 21 -3.30 -4.11 -9.98
CA VAL A 21 -2.51 -4.59 -11.11
C VAL A 21 -1.28 -5.37 -10.63
N CYS A 22 -0.52 -4.86 -9.67
CA CYS A 22 0.67 -5.54 -9.15
C CYS A 22 0.35 -6.88 -8.49
N LEU A 23 -0.73 -6.96 -7.71
CA LEU A 23 -1.08 -8.14 -6.94
C LEU A 23 -1.82 -9.20 -7.75
N LEU A 24 -2.63 -8.80 -8.73
CA LEU A 24 -3.42 -9.71 -9.57
C LEU A 24 -2.79 -9.97 -10.94
N ALA A 25 -1.64 -9.37 -11.24
CA ALA A 25 -0.87 -9.73 -12.43
C ALA A 25 -0.44 -11.21 -12.37
N PRO A 26 -0.54 -11.94 -13.51
CA PRO A 26 0.03 -13.27 -13.67
C PRO A 26 1.50 -13.35 -13.23
N ALA A 27 1.90 -14.49 -12.69
CA ALA A 27 3.24 -14.66 -12.12
C ALA A 27 4.36 -14.52 -13.17
N ASP A 28 4.11 -14.96 -14.39
CA ASP A 28 5.02 -14.81 -15.55
C ASP A 28 5.21 -13.33 -15.93
N ALA A 29 4.15 -12.53 -15.91
CA ALA A 29 4.24 -11.09 -16.15
C ALA A 29 5.08 -10.39 -15.07
N VAL A 30 4.90 -10.77 -13.80
CA VAL A 30 5.71 -10.24 -12.69
C VAL A 30 7.15 -10.70 -12.77
N LEU A 31 7.40 -11.96 -13.11
CA LEU A 31 8.75 -12.46 -13.31
C LEU A 31 9.45 -11.72 -14.46
N ALA A 32 8.76 -11.54 -15.59
CA ALA A 32 9.29 -10.79 -16.72
C ALA A 32 9.65 -9.34 -16.32
N ALA A 33 8.80 -8.67 -15.54
CA ALA A 33 9.09 -7.34 -15.03
C ALA A 33 10.30 -7.33 -14.07
N LYS A 34 10.41 -8.31 -13.16
CA LYS A 34 11.56 -8.45 -12.24
C LYS A 34 12.86 -8.68 -13.02
N VAL A 35 12.86 -9.58 -14.00
CA VAL A 35 14.03 -9.88 -14.85
C VAL A 35 14.41 -8.67 -15.68
N TRP A 36 13.45 -8.00 -16.30
CA TRP A 36 13.69 -6.78 -17.05
C TRP A 36 14.33 -5.72 -16.16
N ALA A 37 13.78 -5.45 -14.96
CA ALA A 37 14.38 -4.51 -14.01
C ALA A 37 15.80 -4.92 -13.59
N ALA A 38 16.01 -6.21 -13.29
CA ALA A 38 17.32 -6.76 -12.93
C ALA A 38 18.36 -6.61 -14.04
N SER A 39 17.97 -6.64 -15.32
CA SER A 39 18.89 -6.48 -16.45
C SER A 39 19.57 -5.10 -16.52
N TRP A 40 19.01 -4.09 -15.84
CA TRP A 40 19.60 -2.76 -15.73
C TRP A 40 20.50 -2.59 -14.50
N LEU A 41 20.59 -3.60 -13.64
CA LEU A 41 21.35 -3.57 -12.39
C LEU A 41 22.68 -4.33 -12.56
N PRO A 42 23.84 -3.65 -12.57
CA PRO A 42 25.14 -4.31 -12.68
C PRO A 42 25.43 -5.33 -11.57
N MET A 43 24.76 -5.16 -10.42
CA MET A 43 24.91 -6.00 -9.23
C MET A 43 23.79 -7.04 -9.08
N ALA A 44 22.92 -7.22 -10.07
CA ALA A 44 21.76 -8.13 -9.96
C ALA A 44 22.16 -9.56 -9.54
N ALA A 45 23.22 -10.10 -10.16
CA ALA A 45 23.71 -11.45 -9.84
C ALA A 45 24.25 -11.57 -8.40
N ALA A 46 24.89 -10.53 -7.87
CA ALA A 46 25.38 -10.56 -6.49
C ALA A 46 24.26 -10.36 -5.47
N LEU A 47 23.24 -9.55 -5.78
CA LEU A 47 22.05 -9.40 -4.95
C LEU A 47 21.24 -10.69 -4.88
N ASP A 48 21.16 -11.42 -6.00
CA ASP A 48 20.56 -12.75 -6.07
C ASP A 48 21.36 -13.76 -5.24
N ALA A 49 22.70 -13.79 -5.41
CA ALA A 49 23.58 -14.66 -4.63
C ALA A 49 23.57 -14.36 -3.12
N ALA A 50 23.26 -13.13 -2.72
CA ALA A 50 23.13 -12.71 -1.32
C ALA A 50 21.73 -12.96 -0.74
N ASP A 51 20.81 -13.54 -1.52
CA ASP A 51 19.39 -13.74 -1.15
C ASP A 51 18.71 -12.44 -0.68
N ALA A 52 19.15 -11.29 -1.22
CA ALA A 52 18.69 -9.98 -0.79
C ALA A 52 17.21 -9.73 -1.13
N THR A 53 16.63 -10.58 -1.97
CA THR A 53 15.23 -10.47 -2.44
C THR A 53 14.29 -11.48 -1.78
N ALA A 54 14.75 -12.29 -0.82
CA ALA A 54 13.93 -13.29 -0.12
C ALA A 54 12.61 -12.74 0.45
N TRP A 55 12.64 -11.50 0.92
CA TRP A 55 11.50 -10.80 1.52
C TRP A 55 10.84 -9.78 0.58
N SER A 56 11.26 -9.73 -0.68
CA SER A 56 10.83 -8.72 -1.65
C SER A 56 9.31 -8.69 -1.82
N ASP A 57 8.65 -9.84 -1.83
CA ASP A 57 7.20 -9.95 -2.01
C ASP A 57 6.43 -9.28 -0.86
N LYS A 58 6.79 -9.62 0.39
CA LYS A 58 6.22 -8.99 1.59
C LYS A 58 6.50 -7.50 1.65
N LEU A 59 7.68 -7.06 1.22
CA LEU A 59 8.01 -5.63 1.15
C LEU A 59 7.17 -4.91 0.09
N VAL A 60 6.89 -5.54 -1.05
CA VAL A 60 5.97 -4.99 -2.07
C VAL A 60 4.57 -4.85 -1.48
N HIS A 61 4.02 -5.90 -0.87
CA HIS A 61 2.74 -5.86 -0.17
C HIS A 61 2.66 -4.73 0.87
N ALA A 62 3.61 -4.71 1.81
CA ALA A 62 3.67 -3.69 2.85
C ALA A 62 3.81 -2.26 2.29
N SER A 63 4.62 -2.06 1.24
CA SER A 63 4.81 -0.73 0.64
C SER A 63 3.57 -0.22 -0.10
N LEU A 64 2.89 -1.10 -0.86
CA LEU A 64 1.63 -0.78 -1.54
C LEU A 64 0.55 -0.37 -0.53
N PHE A 65 0.39 -1.16 0.53
CA PHE A 65 -0.62 -0.87 1.56
C PHE A 65 -0.24 0.30 2.46
N ALA A 66 1.05 0.57 2.69
CA ALA A 66 1.49 1.80 3.36
C ALA A 66 1.12 3.04 2.56
N LEU A 67 1.32 3.03 1.25
CA LEU A 67 0.90 4.14 0.39
C LEU A 67 -0.62 4.35 0.44
N LEU A 68 -1.40 3.27 0.37
CA LEU A 68 -2.86 3.32 0.48
C LEU A 68 -3.32 3.84 1.83
N GLY A 69 -2.72 3.37 2.93
CA GLY A 69 -3.02 3.83 4.29
C GLY A 69 -2.75 5.30 4.49
N GLY A 70 -1.59 5.78 4.04
CA GLY A 70 -1.23 7.18 4.11
C GLY A 70 -2.17 8.05 3.29
N LEU A 71 -2.46 7.66 2.04
CA LEU A 71 -3.39 8.39 1.18
C LEU A 71 -4.83 8.35 1.71
N ALA A 72 -5.26 7.28 2.38
CA ALA A 72 -6.58 7.20 3.01
C ALA A 72 -6.74 8.25 4.12
N VAL A 73 -5.73 8.40 4.98
CA VAL A 73 -5.73 9.42 6.04
C VAL A 73 -5.86 10.85 5.48
N ARG A 74 -5.25 11.09 4.31
CA ARG A 74 -5.28 12.39 3.61
C ARG A 74 -6.58 12.62 2.80
N SER A 75 -7.25 11.55 2.39
CA SER A 75 -8.42 11.58 1.49
C SER A 75 -9.78 11.64 2.18
N TRP A 76 -9.85 11.12 3.42
CA TRP A 76 -11.06 11.15 4.26
C TRP A 76 -10.73 11.85 5.56
N LEU A 77 -11.45 12.92 5.89
CA LEU A 77 -11.13 13.78 7.04
C LEU A 77 -11.86 13.34 8.32
N GLN A 78 -13.01 12.70 8.18
CA GLN A 78 -13.79 12.24 9.32
C GLN A 78 -13.25 10.89 9.83
N PRO A 79 -12.98 10.74 11.15
CA PRO A 79 -12.45 9.50 11.71
C PRO A 79 -13.25 8.25 11.33
N GLY A 80 -14.59 8.32 11.38
CA GLY A 80 -15.46 7.19 11.02
C GLY A 80 -15.36 6.77 9.55
N GLN A 81 -15.07 7.69 8.63
CA GLN A 81 -14.85 7.38 7.22
C GLN A 81 -13.49 6.68 7.03
N ARG A 82 -12.45 7.18 7.71
CA ARG A 82 -11.11 6.61 7.61
C ARG A 82 -11.11 5.15 8.06
N TRP A 83 -11.73 4.83 9.20
CA TRP A 83 -11.76 3.46 9.71
C TRP A 83 -12.46 2.50 8.75
N ARG A 84 -13.58 2.91 8.14
CA ARG A 84 -14.27 2.12 7.12
C ARG A 84 -13.38 1.83 5.92
N VAL A 85 -12.58 2.81 5.47
CA VAL A 85 -11.61 2.61 4.39
C VAL A 85 -10.50 1.65 4.80
N ALA A 86 -9.95 1.77 6.02
CA ALA A 86 -8.94 0.84 6.51
C ALA A 86 -9.45 -0.60 6.54
N VAL A 87 -10.66 -0.82 7.08
CA VAL A 87 -11.30 -2.15 7.08
C VAL A 87 -11.54 -2.64 5.65
N ALA A 88 -12.03 -1.78 4.75
CA ALA A 88 -12.23 -2.15 3.35
C ALA A 88 -10.92 -2.56 2.66
N LEU A 89 -9.80 -1.89 2.96
CA LEU A 89 -8.49 -2.24 2.44
C LEU A 89 -7.99 -3.57 3.01
N LEU A 90 -8.18 -3.86 4.30
CA LEU A 90 -7.83 -5.17 4.87
C LEU A 90 -8.63 -6.31 4.25
N LEU A 91 -9.93 -6.09 4.00
CA LEU A 91 -10.78 -7.03 3.28
C LEU A 91 -10.34 -7.19 1.83
N LEU A 92 -9.91 -6.10 1.19
CA LEU A 92 -9.36 -6.13 -0.16
C LEU A 92 -8.08 -6.98 -0.22
N GLY A 93 -7.15 -6.80 0.72
CA GLY A 93 -5.94 -7.63 0.80
C GLY A 93 -6.27 -9.11 0.96
N ALA A 94 -7.21 -9.44 1.86
CA ALA A 94 -7.66 -10.83 2.03
C ALA A 94 -8.31 -11.38 0.74
N LEU A 95 -9.07 -10.56 0.03
CA LEU A 95 -9.66 -10.92 -1.26
C LEU A 95 -8.59 -11.11 -2.34
N THR A 96 -7.55 -10.27 -2.40
CA THR A 96 -6.48 -10.44 -3.39
C THR A 96 -5.68 -11.70 -3.13
N GLU A 97 -5.40 -12.05 -1.87
CA GLU A 97 -4.79 -13.34 -1.50
C GLU A 97 -5.68 -14.52 -1.93
N ALA A 98 -6.98 -14.46 -1.65
CA ALA A 98 -7.91 -15.49 -2.08
C ALA A 98 -7.94 -15.64 -3.61
N LEU A 99 -7.93 -14.53 -4.36
CA LEU A 99 -7.88 -14.54 -5.82
C LEU A 99 -6.55 -15.08 -6.36
N GLN A 100 -5.43 -14.82 -5.69
CA GLN A 100 -4.13 -15.36 -6.10
C GLN A 100 -4.08 -16.88 -6.05
N SER A 101 -4.90 -17.55 -5.22
CA SER A 101 -5.00 -19.01 -5.21
C SER A 101 -5.45 -19.63 -6.54
N VAL A 102 -6.11 -18.85 -7.40
CA VAL A 102 -6.58 -19.30 -8.72
C VAL A 102 -5.79 -18.69 -9.88
N ILE A 103 -4.79 -17.85 -9.60
CA ILE A 103 -3.90 -17.27 -10.61
C ILE A 103 -2.69 -18.20 -10.80
N PRO A 104 -2.44 -18.73 -12.01
CA PRO A 104 -1.31 -19.61 -12.26
C PRO A 104 0.03 -18.99 -11.83
N GLY A 105 0.80 -19.75 -11.06
CA GLY A 105 2.12 -19.34 -10.54
C GLY A 105 2.08 -18.35 -9.38
N ARG A 106 0.90 -17.97 -8.88
CA ARG A 106 0.74 -17.24 -7.63
C ARG A 106 0.33 -18.18 -6.50
N SER A 107 0.52 -17.74 -5.27
CA SER A 107 0.16 -18.47 -4.06
C SER A 107 -0.52 -17.52 -3.08
N ALA A 108 -1.66 -17.93 -2.55
CA ALA A 108 -2.27 -17.26 -1.42
C ALA A 108 -1.42 -17.47 -0.15
N SER A 109 -1.23 -16.41 0.63
CA SER A 109 -0.30 -16.39 1.74
C SER A 109 -0.83 -15.49 2.86
N LEU A 110 -1.04 -16.09 4.04
CA LEU A 110 -1.35 -15.32 5.24
C LEU A 110 -0.24 -14.31 5.57
N GLY A 111 1.01 -14.63 5.22
CA GLY A 111 2.16 -13.75 5.44
C GLY A 111 2.08 -12.46 4.63
N ASP A 112 1.54 -12.52 3.42
CA ASP A 112 1.42 -11.36 2.53
C ASP A 112 0.23 -10.49 2.94
N TRP A 113 -0.89 -11.10 3.37
CA TRP A 113 -1.97 -10.36 4.02
C TRP A 113 -1.53 -9.66 5.33
N LEU A 114 -0.68 -10.30 6.13
CA LEU A 114 -0.11 -9.66 7.32
C LEU A 114 0.82 -8.51 6.95
N ALA A 115 1.57 -8.63 5.85
CA ALA A 115 2.38 -7.55 5.32
C ALA A 115 1.51 -6.37 4.85
N ASP A 116 0.38 -6.63 4.20
CA ASP A 116 -0.62 -5.61 3.84
C ASP A 116 -1.13 -4.87 5.08
N ALA A 117 -1.50 -5.61 6.13
CA ALA A 117 -1.99 -5.04 7.38
C ALA A 117 -0.93 -4.18 8.08
N ALA A 118 0.31 -4.67 8.14
CA ALA A 118 1.43 -3.93 8.72
C ALA A 118 1.74 -2.66 7.91
N GLY A 119 1.78 -2.77 6.58
CA GLY A 119 1.94 -1.64 5.67
C GLY A 119 0.86 -0.59 5.88
N LEU A 120 -0.41 -0.98 5.84
CA LEU A 120 -1.56 -0.12 6.07
C LEU A 120 -1.45 0.64 7.38
N ALA A 121 -1.10 -0.06 8.47
CA ALA A 121 -0.92 0.55 9.79
C ALA A 121 0.23 1.58 9.80
N LEU A 122 1.38 1.23 9.21
CA LEU A 122 2.53 2.14 9.12
C LEU A 122 2.19 3.41 8.33
N GLY A 123 1.62 3.27 7.14
CA GLY A 123 1.21 4.41 6.31
C GLY A 123 0.21 5.31 7.01
N TRP A 124 -0.77 4.70 7.68
CA TRP A 124 -1.76 5.41 8.48
C TRP A 124 -1.14 6.22 9.62
N MET A 125 -0.19 5.64 10.34
CA MET A 125 0.49 6.31 11.46
C MET A 125 1.39 7.45 10.99
N LEU A 126 2.16 7.24 9.92
CA LEU A 126 3.16 8.20 9.45
C LEU A 126 2.54 9.44 8.77
N TRP A 127 1.33 9.34 8.22
CA TRP A 127 0.72 10.39 7.40
C TRP A 127 -0.44 11.11 8.10
N GLN A 128 -0.52 11.00 9.43
CA GLN A 128 -1.47 11.77 10.21
C GLN A 128 -1.31 13.27 9.93
N PRO A 129 -2.39 14.02 9.67
CA PRO A 129 -2.31 15.46 9.57
C PRO A 129 -1.82 16.02 10.90
N ALA A 130 -0.96 17.04 10.84
CA ALA A 130 -0.51 17.74 12.04
C ALA A 130 -1.72 18.18 12.88
N PRO A 131 -1.63 18.09 14.22
CA PRO A 131 -2.66 18.63 15.10
C PRO A 131 -2.94 20.09 14.74
N ALA A 132 -4.22 20.48 14.73
CA ALA A 132 -4.56 21.88 14.52
C ALA A 132 -3.92 22.72 15.65
N PRO A 133 -3.29 23.88 15.34
CA PRO A 133 -2.75 24.75 16.37
C PRO A 133 -3.87 25.12 17.34
N LEU A 134 -3.58 25.04 18.65
CA LEU A 134 -4.54 25.41 19.69
C LEU A 134 -5.01 26.84 19.45
N ARG A 135 -6.31 27.02 19.23
CA ARG A 135 -6.90 28.36 19.07
C ARG A 135 -6.75 29.07 20.42
N PRO A 136 -6.04 30.22 20.52
CA PRO A 136 -5.94 30.92 21.79
C PRO A 136 -7.35 31.26 22.28
N LEU A 137 -7.68 30.82 23.50
CA LEU A 137 -8.91 31.18 24.18
C LEU A 137 -8.94 32.71 24.25
N ARG A 138 -9.83 33.32 23.47
CA ARG A 138 -10.07 34.76 23.54
C ARG A 138 -10.76 34.98 24.90
N LEU A 139 -9.98 35.36 25.91
CA LEU A 139 -10.50 35.83 27.19
C LEU A 139 -11.35 37.08 26.86
N GLN A 140 -12.67 36.91 26.85
CA GLN A 140 -13.59 38.04 26.80
C GLN A 140 -13.60 38.62 28.20
N SER A 141 -12.95 39.77 28.38
CA SER A 141 -13.09 40.66 29.53
C SER A 141 -14.31 41.55 29.36
#